data_AF-A0A8D0U3K6-F1
#
_entry.id   AF-A0A8D0U3K6-F1
#
_cell.length_a   1.000
_cell.length_b   1.000
_cell.length_c   1.000
_cell.angle_alpha   90.00
_cell.angle_beta   90.00
_cell.angle_gamma   90.00
#
_symmetry.space_group_name_H-M   'P 1'
#
loop_
_entity.id
_entity.type
_entity.pdbx_description
1 polymer ?
#
loop_
_entity_poly.entity_id
_entity_poly.type
_entity_poly.pdbx_seq_one_letter_code
_entity_poly.pdbx_strand_id
1 'polypeptide(L)'
;GWIPVPSLPAPLLAPRGPWWPRHLPSRPQTPIEPRPPRVTPPGSFVLDDFGRYSVDLCYVVLQSTGSVPISTVVVSEASGSRTILHAHSFLVADFGQRGVDVSQVAWQSSGETPCSCCIVNSSNGSRTIVLYDTNLPDVSAKDFEKVDLTRFKWIHIEGRNASEQVKMLQRIEQHNARQPPEQKIQVSVEVEKPREELYQLFGYGDVVFVSKDVAKHFGFRSAVEALRGLYGRVRKGATLVCAWAEEGADALGPDGRLLHSNAFPPPRVVDTLGAGDTFNASVIFSLSQGKSMQEALRFGCQVAGKKCGLQGFDGIV
;
A
#
# COMPACT_ATOMS: atom_id res chain seq x y z
N GLY A 1 -8.02 5.07 -20.50
CA GLY A 1 -7.19 5.33 -21.69
C GLY A 1 -6.63 6.72 -21.56
N TRP A 2 -5.31 6.86 -21.68
CA TRP A 2 -4.62 8.14 -21.57
C TRP A 2 -4.13 8.58 -22.94
N ILE A 3 -4.41 9.83 -23.31
CA ILE A 3 -3.97 10.48 -24.55
C ILE A 3 -2.64 11.22 -24.25
N PRO A 4 -1.56 11.02 -25.02
CA PRO A 4 -0.30 11.74 -24.81
C PRO A 4 -0.29 13.10 -25.54
N VAL A 5 0.34 14.10 -24.91
CA VAL A 5 0.58 15.43 -25.48
C VAL A 5 1.94 15.45 -26.21
N PRO A 6 2.09 16.03 -27.42
CA PRO A 6 3.35 16.04 -28.14
C PRO A 6 4.28 17.18 -27.69
N SER A 7 5.58 16.89 -27.70
CA SER A 7 6.70 17.80 -27.48
C SER A 7 6.88 18.82 -28.62
N LEU A 8 6.98 20.11 -28.28
CA LEU A 8 7.30 21.20 -29.22
C LEU A 8 8.82 21.31 -29.47
N PRO A 9 9.27 21.66 -30.70
CA PRO A 9 10.68 21.84 -31.02
C PRO A 9 11.18 23.27 -30.72
N ALA A 10 12.50 23.40 -30.52
CA ALA A 10 13.22 24.63 -30.19
C ALA A 10 13.21 25.68 -31.32
N PRO A 11 13.32 27.00 -31.03
CA PRO A 11 13.29 28.02 -32.06
C PRO A 11 14.68 28.37 -32.62
N LEU A 12 14.71 28.56 -33.95
CA LEU A 12 15.79 29.10 -34.77
C LEU A 12 15.90 30.63 -34.67
N LEU A 13 17.11 31.14 -34.88
CA LEU A 13 17.53 32.55 -34.78
C LEU A 13 17.33 33.36 -36.08
N ALA A 14 16.92 34.63 -35.89
CA ALA A 14 17.32 35.89 -36.60
C ALA A 14 16.63 36.29 -37.95
N PRO A 15 16.82 37.54 -38.49
CA PRO A 15 16.49 38.88 -37.94
C PRO A 15 15.88 39.91 -38.97
N ARG A 16 15.60 41.14 -38.51
CA ARG A 16 15.48 42.49 -39.18
C ARG A 16 14.07 43.15 -39.29
N GLY A 17 13.94 44.37 -38.74
CA GLY A 17 12.73 45.25 -38.72
C GLY A 17 12.66 46.23 -39.90
N PRO A 18 12.29 47.53 -39.77
CA PRO A 18 11.46 48.27 -38.78
C PRO A 18 10.18 48.86 -39.44
N TRP A 19 9.33 49.65 -38.75
CA TRP A 19 8.50 50.81 -39.22
C TRP A 19 7.39 51.16 -38.18
N TRP A 20 7.44 52.37 -37.59
CA TRP A 20 6.37 53.09 -36.83
C TRP A 20 5.57 53.99 -37.82
N PRO A 21 4.47 54.76 -37.50
CA PRO A 21 4.06 55.33 -36.20
C PRO A 21 2.51 55.28 -35.88
N ARG A 22 1.97 55.62 -34.69
CA ARG A 22 1.73 56.97 -34.10
C ARG A 22 1.10 56.88 -32.69
N HIS A 23 1.29 57.96 -31.92
CA HIS A 23 0.97 58.23 -30.50
C HIS A 23 -0.52 58.37 -30.10
N LEU A 24 -0.81 58.12 -28.82
CA LEU A 24 -1.74 58.83 -27.91
C LEU A 24 -1.40 58.44 -26.43
N PRO A 25 -1.81 59.19 -25.38
CA PRO A 25 -0.90 59.67 -24.33
C PRO A 25 -0.93 58.87 -23.02
N SER A 26 0.17 59.03 -22.30
CA SER A 26 0.57 58.43 -21.03
C SER A 26 -0.25 58.90 -19.82
N ARG A 27 -0.84 57.96 -19.07
CA ARG A 27 -1.08 58.10 -17.62
C ARG A 27 0.07 57.40 -16.88
N PRO A 28 0.61 57.95 -15.78
CA PRO A 28 1.61 57.25 -15.00
C PRO A 28 0.94 56.04 -14.30
N GLN A 29 1.24 54.83 -14.76
CA GLN A 29 0.98 53.62 -13.99
C GLN A 29 2.07 53.52 -12.92
N THR A 30 1.66 53.58 -11.66
CA THR A 30 2.47 53.11 -10.52
C THR A 30 2.98 51.69 -10.82
N PRO A 31 4.26 51.37 -10.56
CA PRO A 31 4.79 50.04 -10.83
C PRO A 31 4.01 49.01 -10.00
N ILE A 32 3.35 48.08 -10.70
CA ILE A 32 2.76 46.90 -10.08
C ILE A 32 3.93 46.00 -9.70
N GLU A 33 4.25 45.94 -8.41
CA GLU A 33 5.15 44.91 -7.90
C GLU A 33 4.64 43.53 -8.33
N PRO A 34 5.52 42.63 -8.81
CA PRO A 34 5.10 41.27 -9.13
C PRO A 34 4.59 40.62 -7.86
N ARG A 35 3.29 40.27 -7.83
CA ARG A 35 2.74 39.47 -6.74
C ARG A 35 3.54 38.16 -6.67
N PRO A 36 4.03 37.76 -5.49
CA PRO A 36 4.69 36.47 -5.36
C PRO A 36 3.74 35.36 -5.83
N PRO A 37 4.25 34.26 -6.39
CA PRO A 37 3.43 33.11 -6.74
C PRO A 37 2.60 32.71 -5.52
N ARG A 38 1.29 32.53 -5.70
CA ARG A 38 0.43 32.01 -4.63
C ARG A 38 0.98 30.64 -4.24
N VAL A 39 1.68 30.58 -3.12
CA VAL A 39 1.98 29.33 -2.44
C VAL A 39 0.63 28.79 -1.98
N THR A 40 0.13 27.79 -2.67
CA THR A 40 -1.04 27.04 -2.22
C THR A 40 -0.68 26.38 -0.90
N PRO A 41 -1.47 26.58 0.17
CA PRO A 41 -1.22 25.91 1.44
C PRO A 41 -1.14 24.38 1.24
N PRO A 42 -0.24 23.68 1.96
CA PRO A 42 -0.25 22.23 1.99
C PRO A 42 -1.66 21.71 2.27
N GLY A 43 -2.20 20.86 1.39
CA GLY A 43 -3.57 20.34 1.50
C GLY A 43 -4.66 21.13 0.77
N SER A 44 -4.36 22.22 0.06
CA SER A 44 -5.38 22.96 -0.72
C SER A 44 -6.06 22.10 -1.79
N PHE A 45 -5.32 21.13 -2.36
CA PHE A 45 -5.86 20.18 -3.32
C PHE A 45 -6.95 19.28 -2.71
N VAL A 46 -6.92 19.03 -1.40
CA VAL A 46 -7.94 18.23 -0.69
C VAL A 46 -9.25 18.99 -0.64
N LEU A 47 -9.21 20.30 -0.39
CA LEU A 47 -10.39 21.16 -0.45
C LEU A 47 -10.92 21.28 -1.88
N ASP A 48 -10.02 21.33 -2.87
CA ASP A 48 -10.41 21.34 -4.29
C ASP A 48 -11.08 20.02 -4.70
N ASP A 49 -10.59 18.87 -4.21
CA ASP A 49 -11.17 17.56 -4.49
C ASP A 49 -12.51 17.38 -3.76
N PHE A 50 -12.61 17.82 -2.51
CA PHE A 50 -13.89 17.85 -1.78
C PHE A 50 -14.93 18.72 -2.50
N GLY A 51 -14.52 19.86 -3.03
CA GLY A 51 -15.36 20.70 -3.88
C GLY A 51 -15.81 20.00 -5.16
N ARG A 52 -14.90 19.27 -5.83
CA ARG A 52 -15.22 18.50 -7.05
C ARG A 52 -16.25 17.40 -6.81
N TYR A 53 -16.25 16.78 -5.64
CA TYR A 53 -17.18 15.71 -5.28
C TYR A 53 -18.38 16.18 -4.45
N SER A 54 -18.59 17.50 -4.33
CA SER A 54 -19.72 18.08 -3.57
C SER A 54 -19.78 17.57 -2.13
N VAL A 55 -18.62 17.37 -1.52
CA VAL A 55 -18.51 17.03 -0.09
C VAL A 55 -18.84 18.28 0.72
N ASP A 56 -19.75 18.15 1.68
CA ASP A 56 -20.13 19.25 2.56
C ASP A 56 -18.94 19.67 3.45
N LEU A 57 -18.50 20.91 3.29
CA LEU A 57 -17.35 21.48 3.99
C LEU A 57 -17.73 22.34 5.20
N CYS A 58 -19.01 22.44 5.55
CA CYS A 58 -19.49 23.38 6.57
C CYS A 58 -18.88 23.16 7.96
N TYR A 59 -18.29 21.98 8.22
CA TYR A 59 -17.66 21.62 9.49
C TYR A 59 -16.15 21.44 9.42
N VAL A 60 -15.51 21.79 8.30
CA VAL A 60 -14.05 21.70 8.15
C VAL A 60 -13.38 22.82 8.93
N VAL A 61 -12.51 22.44 9.88
CA VAL A 61 -11.65 23.37 10.61
C VAL A 61 -10.25 23.35 9.99
N LEU A 62 -9.84 24.50 9.44
CA LEU A 62 -8.49 24.70 8.89
C LEU A 62 -7.57 25.27 9.97
N GLN A 63 -6.59 24.48 10.39
CA GLN A 63 -5.58 24.91 11.35
C GLN A 63 -4.23 25.09 10.65
N SER A 64 -3.72 26.32 10.63
CA SER A 64 -2.48 26.70 9.91
C SER A 64 -1.21 26.54 10.73
N THR A 65 -1.32 26.23 12.03
CA THR A 65 -0.20 25.97 12.95
C THR A 65 -0.57 24.96 14.04
N GLY A 66 0.34 24.01 14.33
CA GLY A 66 0.18 22.98 15.37
C GLY A 66 1.34 21.97 15.37
N SER A 67 1.58 21.34 16.53
CA SER A 67 2.50 20.20 16.71
C SER A 67 1.66 18.99 17.13
N VAL A 68 1.87 17.85 16.46
CA VAL A 68 1.14 16.60 16.65
C VAL A 68 2.13 15.60 17.28
N PRO A 69 1.75 14.68 18.21
CA PRO A 69 0.43 14.05 18.13
C PRO A 69 -0.32 13.62 19.42
N ILE A 70 -1.65 13.79 19.36
CA ILE A 70 -2.70 13.12 20.16
C ILE A 70 -3.62 12.46 19.14
N SER A 71 -3.95 11.17 19.31
CA SER A 71 -4.88 10.54 18.38
C SER A 71 -6.31 11.01 18.57
N THR A 72 -6.94 11.46 17.48
CA THR A 72 -8.36 11.85 17.46
C THR A 72 -9.07 10.98 16.42
N VAL A 73 -10.12 10.28 16.86
CA VAL A 73 -11.02 9.54 15.98
C VAL A 73 -12.26 10.40 15.75
N VAL A 74 -12.44 10.88 14.51
CA VAL A 74 -13.66 11.59 14.12
C VAL A 74 -14.57 10.60 13.40
N VAL A 75 -15.75 10.36 13.97
CA VAL A 75 -16.79 9.52 13.36
C VAL A 75 -17.94 10.43 12.96
N SER A 76 -18.31 10.41 11.68
CA SER A 76 -19.54 11.03 11.21
C SER A 76 -20.63 9.98 11.14
N GLU A 77 -21.63 10.11 12.02
CA GLU A 77 -22.78 9.21 12.05
C GLU A 77 -23.64 9.35 10.78
N ALA A 78 -23.68 10.55 10.19
CA ALA A 78 -24.48 10.85 9.00
C ALA A 78 -23.89 10.28 7.69
N SER A 79 -22.56 10.22 7.58
CA SER A 79 -21.87 9.74 6.37
C SER A 79 -21.19 8.39 6.53
N GLY A 80 -21.05 7.88 7.75
CA GLY A 80 -20.31 6.66 8.05
C GLY A 80 -18.79 6.79 7.92
N SER A 81 -18.25 8.01 7.76
CA SER A 81 -16.81 8.24 7.61
C SER A 81 -16.08 8.14 8.96
N ARG A 82 -14.90 7.52 8.94
CA ARG A 82 -13.96 7.49 10.07
C ARG A 82 -12.66 8.18 9.66
N THR A 83 -12.26 9.19 10.40
CA THR A 83 -10.95 9.85 10.25
C THR A 83 -10.12 9.56 11.48
N ILE A 84 -8.93 9.00 11.28
CA ILE A 84 -8.00 8.65 12.36
C ILE A 84 -6.76 9.53 12.19
N LEU A 85 -6.50 10.38 13.17
CA LEU A 85 -5.27 11.16 13.27
C LEU A 85 -4.37 10.43 14.27
N HIS A 86 -3.11 10.16 13.93
CA HIS A 86 -2.25 9.30 14.74
C HIS A 86 -1.15 10.03 15.52
N ALA A 87 -1.01 9.61 16.78
CA ALA A 87 0.20 9.63 17.57
C ALA A 87 0.87 8.25 17.59
N HIS A 88 2.20 8.19 17.53
CA HIS A 88 2.93 6.92 17.68
C HIS A 88 2.56 6.19 18.99
N SER A 89 2.24 6.93 20.07
CA SER A 89 1.77 6.37 21.35
C SER A 89 0.45 5.61 21.24
N PHE A 90 -0.46 6.03 20.38
CA PHE A 90 -1.71 5.31 20.12
C PHE A 90 -1.46 4.00 19.38
N LEU A 91 -0.58 4.00 18.37
CA LEU A 91 -0.26 2.79 17.61
C LEU A 91 0.39 1.73 18.51
N VAL A 92 1.33 2.13 19.37
CA VAL A 92 1.93 1.23 20.36
C VAL A 92 0.88 0.70 21.34
N ALA A 93 -0.05 1.55 21.80
CA ALA A 93 -1.12 1.11 22.69
C ALA A 93 -2.06 0.09 22.02
N ASP A 94 -2.45 0.30 20.76
CA ASP A 94 -3.28 -0.66 20.02
C ASP A 94 -2.54 -1.99 19.78
N PHE A 95 -1.25 -1.94 19.41
CA PHE A 95 -0.42 -3.16 19.34
C PHE A 95 -0.39 -3.90 20.68
N GLY A 96 -0.18 -3.19 21.78
CA GLY A 96 -0.21 -3.76 23.13
C GLY A 96 -1.57 -4.38 23.47
N GLN A 97 -2.67 -3.71 23.13
CA GLN A 97 -4.03 -4.22 23.34
C GLN A 97 -4.30 -5.51 22.57
N ARG A 98 -3.69 -5.67 21.38
CA ARG A 98 -3.80 -6.87 20.53
C ARG A 98 -2.72 -7.93 20.83
N GLY A 99 -1.83 -7.68 21.79
CA GLY A 99 -0.75 -8.61 22.16
C GLY A 99 0.35 -8.74 21.12
N VAL A 100 0.55 -7.72 20.28
CA VAL A 100 1.60 -7.68 19.25
C VAL A 100 2.91 -7.19 19.87
N ASP A 101 3.97 -7.99 19.76
CA ASP A 101 5.32 -7.63 20.21
C ASP A 101 5.92 -6.52 19.32
N VAL A 102 6.26 -5.39 19.94
CA VAL A 102 6.87 -4.21 19.28
C VAL A 102 8.37 -4.05 19.56
N SER A 103 9.03 -5.07 20.15
CA SER A 103 10.45 -5.04 20.52
C SER A 103 11.41 -4.88 19.35
N GLN A 104 10.97 -5.23 18.13
CA GLN A 104 11.78 -5.14 16.91
C GLN A 104 11.48 -3.88 16.07
N VAL A 105 10.65 -2.94 16.57
CA VAL A 105 10.36 -1.69 15.87
C VAL A 105 11.63 -0.84 15.77
N ALA A 106 11.97 -0.40 14.56
CA ALA A 106 13.09 0.50 14.30
C ALA A 106 12.71 1.96 14.59
N TRP A 107 12.85 2.37 15.85
CA TRP A 107 12.56 3.73 16.30
C TRP A 107 13.48 4.78 15.66
N GLN A 108 12.88 5.81 15.07
CA GLN A 108 13.59 6.91 14.42
C GLN A 108 13.69 8.12 15.35
N SER A 109 14.79 8.87 15.26
CA SER A 109 15.02 10.06 16.08
C SER A 109 14.21 11.29 15.62
N SER A 110 13.71 11.27 14.39
CA SER A 110 12.96 12.36 13.77
C SER A 110 12.02 11.84 12.67
N GLY A 111 11.10 12.72 12.23
CA GLY A 111 10.07 12.42 11.23
C GLY A 111 8.73 12.06 11.86
N GLU A 112 7.75 11.78 11.00
CA GLU A 112 6.35 11.57 11.39
C GLU A 112 5.90 10.18 10.96
N THR A 113 5.32 9.42 11.90
CA THR A 113 4.74 8.11 11.59
C THR A 113 3.66 8.26 10.51
N PRO A 114 3.69 7.44 9.44
CA PRO A 114 2.73 7.52 8.35
C PRO A 114 1.28 7.51 8.85
N CYS A 115 0.44 8.29 8.17
CA CYS A 115 -0.99 8.34 8.43
C CYS A 115 -1.77 8.31 7.11
N SER A 116 -3.02 7.87 7.16
CA SER A 116 -3.88 7.88 5.99
C SER A 116 -5.28 8.38 6.35
N CYS A 117 -5.87 9.15 5.44
CA CYS A 117 -7.29 9.47 5.47
C CYS A 117 -8.03 8.46 4.60
N CYS A 118 -8.86 7.63 5.23
CA CYS A 118 -9.65 6.59 4.57
C CYS A 118 -11.11 7.03 4.48
N ILE A 119 -11.61 7.25 3.26
CA ILE A 119 -13.01 7.52 2.99
C ILE A 119 -13.66 6.21 2.55
N VAL A 120 -14.61 5.69 3.32
CA VAL A 120 -15.36 4.47 3.00
C VAL A 120 -16.76 4.86 2.56
N ASN A 121 -17.15 4.46 1.35
CA ASN A 121 -18.49 4.67 0.83
C ASN A 121 -19.43 3.59 1.36
N SER A 122 -20.33 3.97 2.26
CA SER A 122 -21.28 3.03 2.89
C SER A 122 -22.29 2.40 1.92
N SER A 123 -22.51 2.98 0.74
CA SER A 123 -23.48 2.46 -0.24
C SER A 123 -22.97 1.24 -1.01
N ASN A 124 -21.66 1.12 -1.22
CA ASN A 124 -21.05 0.05 -2.03
C ASN A 124 -19.79 -0.55 -1.41
N GLY A 125 -19.35 -0.07 -0.24
CA GLY A 125 -18.15 -0.54 0.47
C GLY A 125 -16.83 -0.17 -0.20
N SER A 126 -16.85 0.70 -1.23
CA SER A 126 -15.62 1.19 -1.86
C SER A 126 -14.84 2.09 -0.92
N ARG A 127 -13.53 2.22 -1.14
CA ARG A 127 -12.64 3.05 -0.33
C ARG A 127 -11.74 3.92 -1.17
N THR A 128 -11.49 5.13 -0.69
CA THR A 128 -10.45 6.03 -1.18
C THR A 128 -9.48 6.28 -0.04
N ILE A 129 -8.19 6.04 -0.29
CA ILE A 129 -7.13 6.21 0.71
C ILE A 129 -6.23 7.34 0.25
N VAL A 130 -6.15 8.40 1.05
CA VAL A 130 -5.15 9.46 0.89
C VAL A 130 -4.04 9.17 1.89
N LEU A 131 -2.91 8.68 1.39
CA LEU A 131 -1.77 8.26 2.19
C LEU A 131 -0.77 9.40 2.37
N TYR A 132 -0.29 9.59 3.59
CA TYR A 132 0.83 10.44 3.93
C TYR A 132 1.95 9.56 4.51
N ASP A 133 2.91 9.18 3.66
CA ASP A 133 3.97 8.21 4.00
C ASP A 133 5.40 8.77 3.82
N THR A 134 5.59 10.09 3.84
CA THR A 134 6.71 10.67 3.08
C THR A 134 8.03 10.83 3.83
N ASN A 135 8.09 10.65 5.15
CA ASN A 135 9.20 11.23 5.93
C ASN A 135 9.98 10.26 6.84
N LEU A 136 9.52 9.02 7.06
CA LEU A 136 10.31 8.04 7.81
C LEU A 136 11.10 7.13 6.87
N PRO A 137 12.38 6.85 7.16
CA PRO A 137 13.11 5.83 6.43
C PRO A 137 12.47 4.45 6.68
N ASP A 138 12.35 3.65 5.62
CA ASP A 138 12.01 2.23 5.75
C ASP A 138 13.07 1.48 6.56
N VAL A 139 12.68 0.33 7.11
CA VAL A 139 13.60 -0.58 7.84
C VAL A 139 14.80 -0.93 6.95
N SER A 140 16.01 -0.78 7.48
CA SER A 140 17.25 -1.13 6.77
C SER A 140 17.71 -2.55 7.06
N ALA A 141 18.57 -3.10 6.20
CA ALA A 141 19.20 -4.40 6.44
C ALA A 141 20.01 -4.40 7.75
N LYS A 142 20.60 -3.26 8.11
CA LYS A 142 21.34 -3.06 9.38
C LYS A 142 20.44 -3.13 10.61
N ASP A 143 19.18 -2.71 10.49
CA ASP A 143 18.21 -2.87 11.57
C ASP A 143 17.78 -4.34 11.68
N PHE A 144 17.53 -4.98 10.54
CA PHE A 144 17.15 -6.39 10.50
C PHE A 144 18.27 -7.33 10.99
N GLU A 145 19.55 -6.96 10.85
CA GLU A 145 20.69 -7.71 11.41
C GLU A 145 20.61 -7.91 12.92
N LYS A 146 19.98 -6.98 13.65
CA LYS A 146 19.82 -7.01 15.11
C LYS A 146 18.73 -8.00 15.56
N VAL A 147 17.87 -8.43 14.65
CA VAL A 147 16.75 -9.33 14.95
C VAL A 147 17.28 -10.74 15.20
N ASP A 148 16.97 -11.30 16.38
CA ASP A 148 17.22 -12.72 16.66
C ASP A 148 16.23 -13.60 15.88
N LEU A 149 16.74 -14.22 14.80
CA LEU A 149 15.95 -15.05 13.90
C LEU A 149 15.43 -16.33 14.56
N THR A 150 16.07 -16.81 15.63
CA THR A 150 15.68 -18.07 16.30
C THR A 150 14.30 -17.99 16.97
N ARG A 151 13.79 -16.77 17.18
CA ARG A 151 12.47 -16.50 17.78
C ARG A 151 11.31 -16.75 16.81
N PHE A 152 11.55 -16.91 15.52
CA PHE A 152 10.51 -16.90 14.50
C PHE A 152 10.50 -18.19 13.68
N LYS A 153 9.32 -18.79 13.51
CA LYS A 153 9.11 -19.89 12.56
C LYS A 153 8.71 -19.43 11.16
N TRP A 154 8.19 -18.19 11.04
CA TRP A 154 7.73 -17.60 9.80
C TRP A 154 8.07 -16.11 9.77
N ILE A 155 8.57 -15.61 8.65
CA ILE A 155 8.81 -14.17 8.42
C ILE A 155 8.10 -13.74 7.13
N HIS A 156 7.27 -12.71 7.23
CA HIS A 156 6.60 -12.08 6.10
C HIS A 156 7.21 -10.70 5.83
N ILE A 157 7.46 -10.37 4.56
CA ILE A 157 8.00 -9.07 4.13
C ILE A 157 7.08 -8.46 3.07
N GLU A 158 6.47 -7.31 3.39
CA GLU A 158 5.80 -6.42 2.42
C GLU A 158 6.87 -5.73 1.56
N GLY A 159 6.77 -5.84 0.24
CA GLY A 159 7.71 -5.23 -0.70
C GLY A 159 7.68 -3.69 -0.69
N ARG A 160 8.75 -3.07 -0.19
CA ARG A 160 8.90 -1.60 -0.09
C ARG A 160 10.22 -1.10 -0.65
N ASN A 161 11.29 -1.21 0.12
CA ASN A 161 12.66 -0.82 -0.25
C ASN A 161 13.46 -2.05 -0.70
N ALA A 162 13.15 -2.55 -1.90
CA ALA A 162 13.55 -3.89 -2.34
C ALA A 162 15.06 -4.17 -2.25
N SER A 163 15.93 -3.19 -2.50
CA SER A 163 17.39 -3.36 -2.41
C SER A 163 17.88 -3.72 -0.99
N GLU A 164 17.24 -3.17 0.04
CA GLU A 164 17.52 -3.51 1.45
C GLU A 164 16.85 -4.84 1.83
N GLN A 165 15.60 -5.04 1.39
CA GLN A 165 14.84 -6.26 1.70
C GLN A 165 15.46 -7.52 1.09
N VAL A 166 16.10 -7.42 -0.08
CA VAL A 166 16.89 -8.51 -0.65
C VAL A 166 18.01 -8.96 0.31
N LYS A 167 18.71 -8.02 0.95
CA LYS A 167 19.75 -8.35 1.94
C LYS A 167 19.16 -9.04 3.18
N MET A 168 17.97 -8.60 3.62
CA MET A 168 17.24 -9.25 4.72
C MET A 168 16.87 -10.69 4.37
N LEU A 169 16.34 -10.91 3.16
CA LEU A 169 15.96 -12.24 2.66
C LEU A 169 17.18 -13.16 2.54
N GLN A 170 18.29 -12.65 2.01
CA GLN A 170 19.56 -13.38 1.94
C GLN A 170 20.10 -13.76 3.32
N ARG A 171 19.94 -12.90 4.33
CA ARG A 171 20.29 -13.22 5.73
C ARG A 171 19.45 -14.39 6.26
N ILE A 172 18.15 -14.43 5.97
CA ILE A 172 17.28 -15.55 6.37
C ILE A 172 17.70 -16.84 5.64
N GLU A 173 18.03 -16.78 4.35
CA GLU A 173 18.52 -17.94 3.59
C GLU A 173 19.84 -18.48 4.16
N GLN A 174 20.78 -17.60 4.49
CA GLN A 174 22.06 -17.98 5.12
C GLN A 174 21.84 -18.60 6.51
N HIS A 175 20.88 -18.10 7.28
CA HIS A 175 20.47 -18.71 8.55
C HIS A 175 19.91 -20.12 8.31
N ASN A 176 18.90 -20.24 7.43
CA ASN A 176 18.24 -21.52 7.11
C ASN A 176 19.20 -22.57 6.51
N ALA A 177 20.24 -22.16 5.81
CA ALA A 177 21.25 -23.08 5.27
C ALA A 177 22.02 -23.84 6.36
N ARG A 178 22.04 -23.33 7.60
CA ARG A 178 22.71 -23.93 8.75
C ARG A 178 21.75 -24.66 9.69
N GLN A 179 20.44 -24.58 9.43
CA GLN A 179 19.41 -25.20 10.27
C GLN A 179 18.93 -26.54 9.70
N PRO A 180 18.58 -27.51 10.56
CA PRO A 180 17.88 -28.70 10.12
C PRO A 180 16.48 -28.34 9.57
N PRO A 181 15.88 -29.15 8.69
CA PRO A 181 14.62 -28.82 8.00
C PRO A 181 13.49 -28.34 8.93
N GLU A 182 13.35 -28.94 10.10
CA GLU A 182 12.32 -28.64 11.11
C GLU A 182 12.51 -27.29 11.85
N GLN A 183 13.71 -26.70 11.76
CA GLN A 183 14.03 -25.39 12.37
C GLN A 183 14.20 -24.30 11.32
N LYS A 184 13.97 -24.59 10.03
CA LYS A 184 14.02 -23.57 8.98
C LYS A 184 12.83 -22.63 9.11
N ILE A 185 13.13 -21.34 8.99
CA ILE A 185 12.15 -20.27 8.98
C ILE A 185 11.45 -20.28 7.62
N GLN A 186 10.13 -20.41 7.60
CA GLN A 186 9.34 -20.22 6.38
C GLN A 186 9.28 -18.74 6.04
N VAL A 187 9.41 -18.42 4.76
CA VAL A 187 9.44 -17.02 4.31
C VAL A 187 8.31 -16.76 3.33
N SER A 188 7.64 -15.63 3.51
CA SER A 188 6.70 -15.13 2.52
C SER A 188 6.97 -13.68 2.16
N VAL A 189 6.70 -13.33 0.91
CA VAL A 189 6.93 -12.00 0.35
C VAL A 189 5.65 -11.51 -0.31
N GLU A 190 5.33 -10.23 -0.14
CA GLU A 190 4.25 -9.58 -0.89
C GLU A 190 4.80 -8.56 -1.88
N VAL A 191 4.34 -8.64 -3.13
CA VAL A 191 4.57 -7.65 -4.18
C VAL A 191 3.21 -7.02 -4.53
N GLU A 192 2.85 -5.96 -3.82
CA GLU A 192 1.54 -5.32 -3.94
C GLU A 192 1.53 -4.09 -4.86
N LYS A 193 2.60 -3.27 -4.85
CA LYS A 193 2.69 -2.07 -5.69
C LYS A 193 3.28 -2.38 -7.07
N PRO A 194 2.74 -1.80 -8.17
CA PRO A 194 3.30 -1.92 -9.52
C PRO A 194 4.56 -1.04 -9.69
N ARG A 195 5.62 -1.36 -8.95
CA ARG A 195 6.93 -0.69 -8.99
C ARG A 195 7.99 -1.69 -9.43
N GLU A 196 8.72 -1.37 -10.50
CA GLU A 196 9.70 -2.29 -11.10
C GLU A 196 10.77 -2.78 -10.13
N GLU A 197 11.22 -1.90 -9.23
CA GLU A 197 12.19 -2.23 -8.20
C GLU A 197 11.74 -3.39 -7.29
N LEU A 198 10.44 -3.60 -7.08
CA LEU A 198 9.91 -4.67 -6.23
C LEU A 198 9.96 -6.03 -6.91
N TYR A 199 10.06 -6.09 -8.24
CA TYR A 199 9.97 -7.37 -8.97
C TYR A 199 11.19 -8.27 -8.75
N GLN A 200 12.30 -7.73 -8.22
CA GLN A 200 13.41 -8.57 -7.76
C GLN A 200 13.03 -9.48 -6.57
N LEU A 201 11.99 -9.10 -5.81
CA LEU A 201 11.53 -9.85 -4.64
C LEU A 201 10.77 -11.13 -5.01
N PHE A 202 10.30 -11.28 -6.26
CA PHE A 202 9.69 -12.54 -6.73
C PHE A 202 10.60 -13.74 -6.52
N GLY A 203 11.92 -13.55 -6.64
CA GLY A 203 12.92 -14.63 -6.52
C GLY A 203 13.17 -15.12 -5.09
N TYR A 204 12.44 -14.64 -4.09
CA TYR A 204 12.67 -14.95 -2.68
C TYR A 204 11.39 -15.42 -1.98
N GLY A 205 11.56 -16.16 -0.88
CA GLY A 205 10.46 -16.72 -0.11
C GLY A 205 9.94 -18.06 -0.62
N ASP A 206 9.27 -18.77 0.27
CA ASP A 206 8.58 -20.04 -0.03
C ASP A 206 7.15 -19.79 -0.55
N VAL A 207 6.56 -18.65 -0.17
CA VAL A 207 5.25 -18.18 -0.67
C VAL A 207 5.36 -16.73 -1.13
N VAL A 208 4.99 -16.45 -2.37
CA VAL A 208 4.97 -15.09 -2.92
C VAL A 208 3.54 -14.67 -3.20
N PHE A 209 3.10 -13.57 -2.61
CA PHE A 209 1.82 -12.94 -2.89
C PHE A 209 2.02 -11.85 -3.93
N VAL A 210 1.25 -11.91 -5.02
CA VAL A 210 1.22 -10.86 -6.05
C VAL A 210 -0.18 -10.27 -6.15
N SER A 211 -0.27 -8.94 -6.11
CA SER A 211 -1.56 -8.26 -6.19
C SER A 211 -2.18 -8.30 -7.58
N LYS A 212 -3.51 -8.16 -7.64
CA LYS A 212 -4.28 -7.91 -8.87
C LYS A 212 -3.75 -6.70 -9.65
N ASP A 213 -3.27 -5.66 -8.96
CA ASP A 213 -2.80 -4.42 -9.60
C ASP A 213 -1.43 -4.61 -10.26
N VAL A 214 -0.50 -5.33 -9.61
CA VAL A 214 0.77 -5.73 -10.23
C VAL A 214 0.51 -6.64 -11.43
N ALA A 215 -0.36 -7.64 -11.29
CA ALA A 215 -0.72 -8.53 -12.38
C ALA A 215 -1.28 -7.77 -13.59
N LYS A 216 -2.20 -6.82 -13.37
CA LYS A 216 -2.73 -5.95 -14.43
C LYS A 216 -1.67 -5.05 -15.05
N HIS A 217 -0.71 -4.57 -14.27
CA HIS A 217 0.41 -3.77 -14.78
C HIS A 217 1.29 -4.58 -15.76
N PHE A 218 1.46 -5.88 -15.54
CA PHE A 218 2.10 -6.80 -16.50
C PHE A 218 1.21 -7.18 -17.71
N GLY A 219 -0.02 -6.68 -17.76
CA GLY A 219 -0.96 -6.94 -18.87
C GLY A 219 -1.82 -8.20 -18.69
N PHE A 220 -1.77 -8.86 -17.53
CA PHE A 220 -2.61 -10.03 -17.25
C PHE A 220 -4.04 -9.63 -16.89
N ARG A 221 -5.01 -10.42 -17.35
CA ARG A 221 -6.45 -10.14 -17.20
C ARG A 221 -7.13 -11.01 -16.13
N SER A 222 -6.45 -12.03 -15.64
CA SER A 222 -6.93 -12.92 -14.59
C SER A 222 -5.78 -13.38 -13.68
N ALA A 223 -6.11 -13.89 -12.49
CA ALA A 223 -5.15 -14.51 -11.59
C ALA A 223 -4.41 -15.68 -12.27
N VAL A 224 -5.12 -16.52 -13.02
CA VAL A 224 -4.54 -17.66 -13.75
C VAL A 224 -3.48 -17.23 -14.77
N GLU A 225 -3.76 -16.18 -15.56
CA GLU A 225 -2.77 -15.61 -16.49
C GLU A 225 -1.55 -15.07 -15.74
N ALA A 226 -1.77 -14.35 -14.64
CA ALA A 226 -0.70 -13.79 -13.82
C ALA A 226 0.20 -14.87 -13.22
N LEU A 227 -0.41 -15.92 -12.64
CA LEU A 227 0.33 -17.03 -12.09
C LEU A 227 1.18 -17.71 -13.15
N ARG A 228 0.60 -18.07 -14.30
CA ARG A 228 1.36 -18.72 -15.39
C ARG A 228 2.47 -17.82 -15.94
N GLY A 229 2.21 -16.53 -16.10
CA GLY A 229 3.16 -15.58 -16.67
C GLY A 229 4.30 -15.18 -15.71
N LEU A 230 4.07 -15.24 -14.40
CA LEU A 230 5.04 -14.80 -13.39
C LEU A 230 5.73 -15.94 -12.65
N TYR A 231 5.23 -17.19 -12.72
CA TYR A 231 5.81 -18.32 -11.99
C TYR A 231 7.28 -18.58 -12.32
N GLY A 232 7.72 -18.28 -13.55
CA GLY A 232 9.13 -18.38 -13.93
C GLY A 232 10.07 -17.43 -13.16
N ARG A 233 9.52 -16.44 -12.44
CA ARG A 233 10.28 -15.49 -11.61
C ARG A 233 10.44 -15.93 -10.16
N VAL A 234 9.68 -16.92 -9.70
CA VAL A 234 9.78 -17.40 -8.31
C VAL A 234 10.93 -18.41 -8.15
N ARG A 235 11.50 -18.50 -6.95
CA ARG A 235 12.54 -19.51 -6.67
C ARG A 235 11.98 -20.93 -6.78
N LYS A 236 12.88 -21.87 -7.07
CA LYS A 236 12.54 -23.29 -7.16
C LYS A 236 11.88 -23.78 -5.86
N GLY A 237 10.72 -24.40 -5.99
CA GLY A 237 9.96 -24.95 -4.86
C GLY A 237 8.98 -23.97 -4.20
N ALA A 238 9.00 -22.69 -4.56
CA ALA A 238 8.06 -21.71 -4.02
C ALA A 238 6.65 -21.86 -4.62
N THR A 239 5.65 -21.30 -3.94
CA THR A 239 4.29 -21.13 -4.44
C THR A 239 3.99 -19.66 -4.69
N LEU A 240 3.45 -19.35 -5.86
CA LEU A 240 2.95 -18.02 -6.19
C LEU A 240 1.44 -17.97 -5.95
N VAL A 241 0.97 -16.93 -5.27
CA VAL A 241 -0.44 -16.72 -4.88
C VAL A 241 -0.91 -15.38 -5.43
N CYS A 242 -2.11 -15.37 -6.03
CA CYS A 242 -2.71 -14.14 -6.56
C CYS A 242 -4.20 -14.08 -6.17
N ALA A 243 -4.53 -13.16 -5.27
CA ALA A 243 -5.92 -12.85 -4.95
C ALA A 243 -6.51 -11.86 -5.97
N TRP A 244 -7.74 -12.11 -6.40
CA TRP A 244 -8.42 -11.37 -7.47
C TRP A 244 -9.73 -10.73 -7.01
N ALA A 245 -9.78 -10.33 -5.74
CA ALA A 245 -10.93 -9.71 -5.07
C ALA A 245 -12.18 -10.61 -5.12
N GLU A 246 -13.29 -10.16 -5.70
CA GLU A 246 -14.57 -10.87 -5.75
C GLU A 246 -14.52 -12.20 -6.52
N GLU A 247 -13.52 -12.39 -7.37
CA GLU A 247 -13.29 -13.63 -8.11
C GLU A 247 -12.60 -14.70 -7.24
N GLY A 248 -12.13 -14.35 -6.03
CA GLY A 248 -11.44 -15.26 -5.13
C GLY A 248 -9.93 -15.18 -5.25
N ALA A 249 -9.25 -16.32 -5.16
CA ALA A 249 -7.79 -16.37 -5.20
C ALA A 249 -7.28 -17.69 -5.79
N ASP A 250 -6.12 -17.60 -6.43
CA ASP A 250 -5.47 -18.72 -7.09
C ASP A 250 -4.04 -18.89 -6.57
N ALA A 251 -3.51 -20.11 -6.65
CA ALA A 251 -2.11 -20.40 -6.39
C ALA A 251 -1.53 -21.37 -7.43
N LEU A 252 -0.24 -21.24 -7.69
CA LEU A 252 0.54 -22.14 -8.55
C LEU A 252 1.81 -22.53 -7.81
N GLY A 253 1.97 -23.83 -7.56
CA GLY A 253 3.10 -24.42 -6.87
C GLY A 253 4.04 -25.23 -7.77
N PRO A 254 5.06 -25.89 -7.20
CA PRO A 254 6.10 -26.62 -7.95
C PRO A 254 5.60 -27.88 -8.66
N ASP A 255 4.42 -28.37 -8.32
CA ASP A 255 3.76 -29.47 -9.02
C ASP A 255 3.05 -29.01 -10.32
N GLY A 256 3.06 -27.70 -10.61
CA GLY A 256 2.43 -27.11 -11.79
C GLY A 256 0.89 -27.11 -11.73
N ARG A 257 0.29 -27.48 -10.60
CA ARG A 257 -1.17 -27.51 -10.45
C ARG A 257 -1.67 -26.11 -10.07
N LEU A 258 -2.66 -25.63 -10.82
CA LEU A 258 -3.41 -24.44 -10.45
C LEU A 258 -4.45 -24.82 -9.39
N LEU A 259 -4.39 -24.11 -8.27
CA LEU A 259 -5.35 -24.19 -7.19
C LEU A 259 -6.19 -22.92 -7.19
N HIS A 260 -7.47 -23.05 -6.86
CA HIS A 260 -8.40 -21.93 -6.84
C HIS A 260 -9.34 -22.05 -5.62
N SER A 261 -9.71 -20.90 -5.06
CA SER A 261 -10.85 -20.78 -4.16
C SER A 261 -11.69 -19.58 -4.57
N ASN A 262 -12.99 -19.79 -4.72
CA ASN A 262 -13.96 -18.70 -4.82
C ASN A 262 -13.83 -17.75 -3.62
N ALA A 263 -14.22 -16.49 -3.81
CA ALA A 263 -14.47 -15.56 -2.72
C ALA A 263 -15.69 -16.01 -1.90
N PHE A 264 -15.77 -15.55 -0.64
CA PHE A 264 -16.90 -15.76 0.25
C PHE A 264 -17.55 -14.41 0.59
N PRO A 265 -18.25 -13.77 -0.36
CA PRO A 265 -18.78 -12.43 -0.14
C PRO A 265 -19.81 -12.42 1.00
N PRO A 266 -19.81 -11.39 1.86
CA PRO A 266 -20.85 -11.22 2.87
C PRO A 266 -22.18 -10.86 2.20
N PRO A 267 -23.33 -10.99 2.90
CA PRO A 267 -24.63 -10.56 2.37
C PRO A 267 -24.64 -9.09 1.95
N ARG A 268 -23.87 -8.24 2.64
CA ARG A 268 -23.61 -6.85 2.29
C ARG A 268 -22.15 -6.52 2.57
N VAL A 269 -21.47 -5.97 1.57
CA VAL A 269 -20.11 -5.42 1.73
C VAL A 269 -20.21 -4.08 2.44
N VAL A 270 -19.50 -3.93 3.56
CA VAL A 270 -19.52 -2.75 4.43
C VAL A 270 -18.18 -2.03 4.40
N ASP A 271 -17.07 -2.76 4.48
CA ASP A 271 -15.74 -2.17 4.53
C ASP A 271 -14.70 -3.16 3.95
N THR A 272 -14.06 -2.78 2.85
CA THR A 272 -13.04 -3.60 2.16
C THR A 272 -11.60 -3.27 2.58
N LEU A 273 -11.37 -2.30 3.47
CA LEU A 273 -10.03 -1.88 3.90
C LEU A 273 -9.28 -3.02 4.60
N GLY A 274 -8.08 -3.38 4.13
CA GLY A 274 -7.32 -4.49 4.71
C GLY A 274 -7.87 -5.89 4.44
N ALA A 275 -8.79 -6.06 3.48
CA ALA A 275 -9.24 -7.40 3.07
C ALA A 275 -8.11 -8.23 2.43
N GLY A 276 -7.19 -7.60 1.67
CA GLY A 276 -5.99 -8.24 1.13
C GLY A 276 -5.04 -8.69 2.24
N ASP A 277 -4.75 -7.81 3.21
CA ASP A 277 -3.92 -8.13 4.36
C ASP A 277 -4.52 -9.28 5.20
N THR A 278 -5.85 -9.25 5.37
CA THR A 278 -6.61 -10.32 6.04
C THR A 278 -6.45 -11.65 5.30
N PHE A 279 -6.51 -11.64 3.96
CA PHE A 279 -6.27 -12.82 3.13
C PHE A 279 -4.84 -13.34 3.32
N ASN A 280 -3.82 -12.48 3.15
CA ASN A 280 -2.41 -12.85 3.29
C ASN A 280 -2.13 -13.47 4.67
N ALA A 281 -2.56 -12.79 5.74
CA ALA A 281 -2.38 -13.24 7.13
C ALA A 281 -3.07 -14.58 7.39
N SER A 282 -4.27 -14.79 6.83
CA SER A 282 -5.03 -16.03 6.98
C SER A 282 -4.39 -17.20 6.22
N VAL A 283 -3.89 -16.96 5.00
CA VAL A 283 -3.12 -17.95 4.24
C VAL A 283 -1.86 -18.35 5.02
N ILE A 284 -1.08 -17.37 5.48
CA ILE A 284 0.13 -17.59 6.29
C ILE A 284 -0.20 -18.38 7.56
N PHE A 285 -1.25 -17.98 8.29
CA PHE A 285 -1.70 -18.68 9.48
C PHE A 285 -2.00 -20.15 9.17
N SER A 286 -2.85 -20.42 8.16
CA SER A 286 -3.24 -21.78 7.79
C SER A 286 -2.03 -22.64 7.40
N LEU A 287 -1.12 -22.12 6.59
CA LEU A 287 0.12 -22.83 6.21
C LEU A 287 1.03 -23.08 7.42
N SER A 288 1.14 -22.11 8.33
CA SER A 288 1.95 -22.23 9.55
C SER A 288 1.40 -23.26 10.56
N GLN A 289 0.15 -23.69 10.36
CA GLN A 289 -0.53 -24.78 11.09
C GLN A 289 -0.42 -26.13 10.35
N GLY A 290 0.39 -26.20 9.27
CA GLY A 290 0.61 -27.42 8.49
C GLY A 290 -0.53 -27.77 7.53
N LYS A 291 -1.45 -26.85 7.25
CA LYS A 291 -2.52 -27.07 6.25
C LYS A 291 -1.96 -27.01 4.83
N SER A 292 -2.67 -27.65 3.90
CA SER A 292 -2.34 -27.59 2.47
C SER A 292 -2.59 -26.19 1.89
N MET A 293 -1.96 -25.88 0.75
CA MET A 293 -2.20 -24.61 0.05
C MET A 293 -3.66 -24.45 -0.39
N GLN A 294 -4.35 -25.53 -0.78
CA GLN A 294 -5.76 -25.47 -1.14
C GLN A 294 -6.66 -25.12 0.05
N GLU A 295 -6.37 -25.67 1.24
CA GLU A 295 -7.05 -25.30 2.48
C GLU A 295 -6.73 -23.85 2.87
N ALA A 296 -5.47 -23.43 2.73
CA ALA A 296 -5.02 -22.08 3.05
C ALA A 296 -5.67 -21.02 2.16
N LEU A 297 -5.75 -21.24 0.83
CA LEU A 297 -6.48 -20.36 -0.09
C LEU A 297 -7.94 -20.20 0.32
N ARG A 298 -8.61 -21.33 0.59
CA ARG A 298 -10.01 -21.32 1.01
C ARG A 298 -10.20 -20.55 2.32
N PHE A 299 -9.37 -20.83 3.31
CA PHE A 299 -9.42 -20.14 4.60
C PHE A 299 -9.17 -18.63 4.44
N GLY A 300 -8.17 -18.25 3.64
CA GLY A 300 -7.90 -16.86 3.27
C GLY A 300 -9.12 -16.15 2.69
N CYS A 301 -9.77 -16.75 1.69
CA CYS A 301 -10.96 -16.20 1.07
C CYS A 301 -12.15 -16.11 2.05
N GLN A 302 -12.29 -17.07 2.97
CA GLN A 302 -13.35 -17.07 3.99
C GLN A 302 -13.20 -15.92 4.99
N VAL A 303 -12.01 -15.76 5.56
CA VAL A 303 -11.76 -14.74 6.59
C VAL A 303 -11.81 -13.34 5.96
N ALA A 304 -11.20 -13.14 4.78
CA ALA A 304 -11.28 -11.89 4.05
C ALA A 304 -12.72 -11.54 3.64
N GLY A 305 -13.49 -12.53 3.20
CA GLY A 305 -14.91 -12.37 2.90
C GLY A 305 -15.74 -11.92 4.10
N LYS A 306 -15.55 -12.55 5.26
CA LYS A 306 -16.20 -12.15 6.52
C LYS A 306 -15.78 -10.73 6.94
N LYS A 307 -14.48 -10.40 6.83
CA LYS A 307 -13.95 -9.05 7.09
C LYS A 307 -14.67 -7.99 6.27
N CYS A 308 -14.94 -8.26 4.99
CA CYS A 308 -15.63 -7.32 4.11
C CYS A 308 -17.05 -6.94 4.59
N GLY A 309 -17.67 -7.74 5.45
CA GLY A 309 -19.01 -7.48 6.03
C GLY A 309 -18.98 -6.73 7.37
N LEU A 310 -17.80 -6.42 7.91
CA LEU A 310 -17.59 -5.83 9.22
C LEU A 310 -16.83 -4.51 9.09
N GLN A 311 -17.07 -3.57 10.01
CA GLN A 311 -16.21 -2.38 10.13
C GLN A 311 -14.98 -2.73 10.98
N GLY A 312 -13.78 -2.54 10.43
CA GLY A 312 -12.55 -2.93 11.13
C GLY A 312 -12.35 -4.45 11.16
N PHE A 313 -11.66 -4.94 12.19
CA PHE A 313 -11.22 -6.35 12.28
C PHE A 313 -11.81 -7.12 13.45
N ASP A 314 -12.50 -6.47 14.39
CA ASP A 314 -13.09 -7.16 15.51
C ASP A 314 -14.32 -7.98 15.03
N GLY A 315 -14.41 -9.24 15.45
CA GLY A 315 -15.48 -10.17 15.04
C GLY A 315 -15.20 -10.99 13.77
N ILE A 316 -13.99 -10.93 13.20
CA ILE A 316 -13.60 -11.77 12.04
C ILE A 316 -13.53 -13.27 12.36
N VAL A 317 -13.30 -13.65 13.61
CA VAL A 317 -13.36 -15.05 14.09
C VAL A 317 -14.53 -15.22 15.04
#